data_AF-A0A0D2MQ35-F1
#
_entry.id   AF-A0A0D2MQ35-F1
#
_cell.length_a   1.000
_cell.length_b   1.000
_cell.length_c   1.000
_cell.angle_alpha   90.00
_cell.angle_beta   90.00
_cell.angle_gamma   90.00
#
_symmetry.space_group_name_H-M   'P 1'
#
loop_
_entity.id
_entity.type
_entity.pdbx_description
1 polymer ?
#
loop_
_entity_poly.entity_id
_entity_poly.type
_entity_poly.pdbx_seq_one_letter_code
_entity_poly.pdbx_strand_id
1 'polypeptide(L)'
;MATAKLKLVNMLGSNSYIMQLVMMAFIRKFNLHKKMILDRPLIVRCDLAVDPVELPLILRIMSGELWPFQFPKGVQGMVQIKGMDKLDSDSAVDTRRMKIWEEARARPARPAPGWGPHNATGLIDFHMEGTDQVVIMPINIHDAAIRCARLEIFGSMENATGEEFVDIPTTPYYCLCAINVHIRDDINNQTRLRSHMSKDELCKYWKKSDLHRHHLEMLPMTFTEIAWSNRPPYVHSLSRPWHIIPNLKRRSKAKEDTLEDRNRRQKIADGQYGQLESQSLQY
;
A
#
# COMPACT_ATOMS: atom_id res chain seq x y z
N MET A 1 18.98 0.34 15.89
CA MET A 1 18.18 0.63 14.68
C MET A 1 17.95 -0.59 13.80
N ALA A 2 18.95 -1.46 13.57
CA ALA A 2 18.83 -2.70 12.78
C ALA A 2 17.60 -3.58 13.12
N THR A 3 17.40 -3.88 14.41
CA THR A 3 16.30 -4.73 14.89
C THR A 3 14.91 -4.17 14.58
N ALA A 4 14.76 -2.84 14.62
CA ALA A 4 13.49 -2.19 14.30
C ALA A 4 13.17 -2.30 12.80
N LYS A 5 14.18 -2.16 11.93
CA LYS A 5 14.03 -2.30 10.48
C LYS A 5 13.70 -3.74 10.06
N LEU A 6 14.36 -4.73 10.66
CA LEU A 6 14.00 -6.14 10.48
C LEU A 6 12.55 -6.42 10.92
N LYS A 7 12.12 -5.86 12.05
CA LYS A 7 10.73 -5.98 12.51
C LYS A 7 9.74 -5.45 11.48
N LEU A 8 10.02 -4.32 10.84
CA LEU A 8 9.16 -3.75 9.80
C LEU A 8 9.05 -4.65 8.57
N VAL A 9 10.16 -5.23 8.10
CA VAL A 9 10.14 -6.19 6.99
C VAL A 9 9.34 -7.44 7.35
N ASN A 10 9.51 -7.96 8.58
CA ASN A 10 8.73 -9.10 9.05
C ASN A 10 7.23 -8.78 9.14
N MET A 11 6.84 -7.58 9.60
CA MET A 11 5.43 -7.15 9.62
C MET A 11 4.88 -7.05 8.19
N LEU A 12 5.64 -6.47 7.25
CA LEU A 12 5.28 -6.38 5.84
C LEU A 12 5.05 -7.79 5.25
N GLY A 13 5.99 -8.71 5.48
CA GLY A 13 5.94 -10.09 5.02
C GLY A 13 4.84 -10.93 5.66
N SER A 14 4.36 -10.55 6.85
CA SER A 14 3.27 -11.23 7.53
C SER A 14 1.87 -10.83 7.04
N ASN A 15 1.74 -9.71 6.32
CA ASN A 15 0.47 -9.26 5.77
C ASN A 15 0.20 -9.97 4.43
N SER A 16 -0.79 -10.88 4.43
CA SER A 16 -1.13 -11.69 3.26
C SER A 16 -1.60 -10.88 2.05
N TYR A 17 -2.31 -9.77 2.28
CA TYR A 17 -2.75 -8.89 1.19
C TYR A 17 -1.57 -8.17 0.54
N ILE A 18 -0.65 -7.61 1.35
CA ILE A 18 0.58 -6.99 0.85
C ILE A 18 1.41 -8.03 0.08
N MET A 19 1.62 -9.22 0.65
CA MET A 19 2.41 -10.25 -0.01
C MET A 19 1.78 -10.79 -1.30
N GLN A 20 0.45 -10.79 -1.42
CA GLN A 20 -0.24 -11.07 -2.67
C GLN A 20 0.10 -10.04 -3.75
N LEU A 21 0.07 -8.75 -3.41
CA LEU A 21 0.43 -7.68 -4.34
C LEU A 21 1.92 -7.71 -4.71
N VAL A 22 2.80 -8.02 -3.75
CA VAL A 22 4.23 -8.24 -4.01
C VAL A 22 4.44 -9.42 -4.97
N MET A 23 3.72 -10.54 -4.78
CA MET A 23 3.74 -11.68 -5.71
C MET A 23 3.28 -11.28 -7.11
N MET A 24 2.18 -10.54 -7.23
CA MET A 24 1.69 -10.06 -8.54
C MET A 24 2.73 -9.16 -9.23
N ALA A 25 3.33 -8.23 -8.48
CA ALA A 25 4.40 -7.37 -8.99
C ALA A 25 5.62 -8.18 -9.45
N PHE A 26 6.03 -9.18 -8.66
CA PHE A 26 7.13 -10.10 -8.99
C PHE A 26 6.85 -10.88 -10.29
N ILE A 27 5.66 -11.49 -10.40
CA ILE A 27 5.21 -12.24 -11.58
C ILE A 27 5.20 -11.34 -12.82
N ARG A 28 4.70 -10.11 -12.69
CA ARG A 28 4.65 -9.14 -13.79
C ARG A 28 6.04 -8.65 -14.17
N LYS A 29 6.92 -8.37 -13.20
CA LYS A 29 8.32 -8.02 -13.49
C LYS A 29 8.94 -9.13 -14.34
N PHE A 30 8.98 -10.37 -13.87
CA PHE A 30 9.63 -11.48 -14.59
C PHE A 30 8.82 -12.07 -15.76
N ASN A 31 7.63 -11.56 -16.06
CA ASN A 31 6.73 -12.10 -17.08
C ASN A 31 6.34 -13.58 -16.85
N LEU A 32 6.29 -14.04 -15.59
CA LEU A 32 6.01 -15.44 -15.24
C LEU A 32 4.57 -15.86 -15.59
N HIS A 33 3.67 -14.88 -15.75
CA HIS A 33 2.31 -15.07 -16.23
C HIS A 33 2.24 -15.53 -17.70
N LYS A 34 3.30 -15.23 -18.48
CA LYS A 34 3.46 -15.64 -19.89
C LYS A 34 4.33 -16.89 -20.02
N LYS A 35 5.50 -16.91 -19.37
CA LYS A 35 6.45 -18.03 -19.41
C LYS A 35 7.02 -18.29 -18.02
N MET A 36 6.73 -19.46 -17.48
CA MET A 36 7.28 -19.88 -16.19
C MET A 36 8.78 -20.15 -16.29
N ILE A 37 9.53 -19.77 -15.25
CA ILE A 37 10.98 -20.01 -15.13
C ILE A 37 11.18 -20.71 -13.78
N LEU A 38 11.74 -21.91 -13.78
CA LEU A 38 11.79 -22.82 -12.62
C LEU A 38 13.19 -23.34 -12.29
N ASP A 39 14.13 -23.16 -13.21
CA ASP A 39 15.45 -23.76 -13.22
C ASP A 39 16.51 -22.92 -12.49
N ARG A 40 16.22 -21.64 -12.21
CA ARG A 40 17.13 -20.72 -11.54
C ARG A 40 16.41 -19.81 -10.53
N PRO A 41 17.12 -19.31 -9.49
CA PRO A 41 16.59 -18.29 -8.61
C PRO A 41 16.31 -17.00 -9.38
N LEU A 42 15.15 -16.40 -9.11
CA LEU A 42 14.76 -15.09 -9.60
C LEU A 42 14.75 -14.13 -8.42
N ILE A 43 15.44 -12.99 -8.54
CA ILE A 43 15.62 -12.06 -7.43
C ILE A 43 15.10 -10.67 -7.81
N VAL A 44 14.27 -10.08 -6.94
CA VAL A 44 13.99 -8.64 -6.99
C VAL A 44 14.58 -7.91 -5.79
N ARG A 45 15.06 -6.70 -6.02
CA ARG A 45 15.32 -5.71 -4.97
C ARG A 45 14.04 -4.90 -4.75
N CYS A 46 13.59 -4.84 -3.50
CA CYS A 46 12.50 -3.98 -3.06
C CYS A 46 13.06 -2.89 -2.14
N ASP A 47 13.04 -1.65 -2.60
CA ASP A 47 13.44 -0.51 -1.78
C ASP A 47 12.30 -0.10 -0.85
N LEU A 48 12.59 -0.02 0.44
CA LEU A 48 11.67 0.40 1.49
C LEU A 48 12.17 1.70 2.10
N ALA A 49 11.25 2.59 2.44
CA ALA A 49 11.55 3.76 3.25
C ALA A 49 10.48 3.98 4.31
N VAL A 50 10.80 4.83 5.29
CA VAL A 50 9.82 5.40 6.19
C VAL A 50 9.54 6.83 5.75
N ASP A 51 8.28 7.11 5.40
CA ASP A 51 7.81 8.44 5.05
C ASP A 51 6.83 8.96 6.11
N PRO A 52 6.65 10.28 6.26
CA PRO A 52 5.60 10.83 7.12
C PRO A 52 4.23 10.29 6.76
N VAL A 53 3.42 9.97 7.77
CA VAL A 53 2.01 9.57 7.58
C VAL A 53 1.21 10.67 6.87
N GLU A 54 1.49 11.92 7.22
CA GLU A 54 0.79 13.08 6.68
C GLU A 54 1.49 13.60 5.42
N LEU A 55 0.92 13.30 4.24
CA LEU A 55 1.42 13.83 2.97
C LEU A 55 1.54 15.37 2.95
N PRO A 56 0.60 16.15 3.53
CA PRO A 56 0.77 17.60 3.61
C PRO A 56 2.04 18.04 4.34
N LEU A 57 2.51 17.27 5.33
CA LEU A 57 3.78 17.56 6.01
C LEU A 57 4.95 17.49 5.03
N ILE A 58 5.00 16.46 4.19
CA ILE A 58 6.04 16.28 3.18
C ILE A 58 6.05 17.49 2.23
N LEU A 59 4.88 17.87 1.69
CA LEU A 59 4.76 18.99 0.76
C LEU A 59 5.17 20.32 1.37
N ARG A 60 4.81 20.57 2.63
CA ARG A 60 5.17 21.80 3.37
C ARG A 60 6.66 21.85 3.71
N ILE A 61 7.30 20.71 4.00
CA ILE A 61 8.75 20.65 4.17
C ILE A 61 9.46 20.91 2.83
N MET A 62 8.99 20.29 1.75
CA MET A 62 9.56 20.46 0.41
C MET A 62 9.40 21.89 -0.12
N SER A 63 8.29 22.58 0.19
CA SER A 63 8.09 23.98 -0.19
C SER A 63 8.99 24.93 0.60
N GLY A 64 9.45 24.52 1.79
CA GLY A 64 10.18 25.36 2.75
C GLY A 64 9.25 26.14 3.69
N GLU A 65 7.95 25.84 3.68
CA GLU A 65 6.99 26.37 4.66
C GLU A 65 7.26 25.79 6.05
N LEU A 66 7.61 24.50 6.11
CA LEU A 66 8.04 23.81 7.31
C LEU A 66 9.50 23.37 7.20
N TRP A 67 10.14 23.24 8.35
CA TRP A 67 11.55 22.92 8.50
C TRP A 67 11.66 21.75 9.48
N PRO A 68 12.36 20.65 9.15
CA PRO A 68 12.57 19.52 10.06
C PRO A 68 12.97 19.85 11.49
N PHE A 69 13.68 20.96 11.77
CA PHE A 69 13.98 21.37 13.14
C PHE A 69 12.75 21.72 13.99
N GLN A 70 11.62 22.04 13.36
CA GLN A 70 10.34 22.26 14.04
C GLN A 70 9.75 20.96 14.61
N PHE A 71 10.33 19.80 14.26
CA PHE A 71 9.97 18.48 14.74
C PHE A 71 11.14 17.85 15.52
N PRO A 72 11.54 18.43 16.68
CA PRO A 72 12.72 17.95 17.42
C PRO A 72 12.57 16.51 17.92
N LYS A 73 11.33 16.05 18.13
CA LYS A 73 11.00 14.67 18.48
C LYS A 73 10.67 13.79 17.27
N GLY A 74 10.89 14.29 16.05
CA GLY A 74 10.43 13.67 14.79
C GLY A 74 8.90 13.63 14.67
N VAL A 75 8.41 12.75 13.79
CA VAL A 75 6.97 12.59 13.49
C VAL A 75 6.58 11.11 13.44
N GLN A 76 5.29 10.84 13.24
CA GLN A 76 4.84 9.51 12.87
C GLN A 76 5.16 9.25 11.38
N GLY A 77 5.88 8.16 11.14
CA GLY A 77 6.16 7.65 9.81
C GLY A 77 5.40 6.37 9.50
N MET A 78 5.43 5.96 8.23
CA MET A 78 4.89 4.72 7.70
C MET A 78 5.86 4.11 6.70
N VAL A 79 5.96 2.79 6.70
CA VAL A 79 6.73 2.05 5.69
C VAL A 79 6.08 2.23 4.33
N GLN A 80 6.90 2.48 3.32
CA GLN A 80 6.48 2.60 1.93
C GLN A 80 7.44 1.79 1.06
N ILE A 81 6.91 1.09 0.05
CA ILE A 81 7.72 0.47 -0.99
C ILE A 81 7.97 1.53 -2.07
N LYS A 82 9.24 1.78 -2.39
CA LYS A 82 9.68 2.81 -3.34
C LYS A 82 9.90 2.26 -4.73
N GLY A 83 10.43 1.04 -4.81
CA GLY A 83 10.81 0.42 -6.07
C GLY A 83 10.80 -1.09 -5.97
N MET A 84 10.72 -1.72 -7.14
CA MET A 84 10.94 -3.15 -7.29
C MET A 84 11.69 -3.39 -8.59
N ASP A 85 12.96 -3.74 -8.48
CA ASP A 85 13.84 -3.94 -9.63
C ASP A 85 14.34 -5.36 -9.69
N LYS A 86 14.42 -5.89 -10.92
CA LYS A 86 15.02 -7.20 -11.14
C LYS A 86 16.51 -7.09 -10.88
N LEU A 87 17.05 -8.05 -10.15
CA LEU A 87 18.48 -8.27 -10.12
C LEU A 87 18.84 -9.31 -11.17
N ASP A 88 19.99 -9.10 -11.80
CA ASP A 88 20.56 -10.09 -12.70
C ASP A 88 20.96 -11.34 -11.91
N SER A 89 20.41 -12.48 -12.29
CA SER A 89 20.59 -13.74 -11.54
C SER A 89 22.03 -14.25 -11.63
N ASP A 90 22.75 -13.92 -12.71
CA ASP A 90 24.10 -14.42 -12.93
C ASP A 90 25.11 -13.72 -11.99
N SER A 91 24.80 -12.49 -11.56
CA SER A 91 25.65 -11.67 -10.69
C SER A 91 25.13 -11.54 -9.26
N ALA A 92 23.82 -11.60 -9.04
CA ALA A 92 23.22 -11.37 -7.72
C ALA A 92 23.09 -12.62 -6.85
N VAL A 93 23.24 -13.82 -7.41
CA VAL A 93 23.09 -15.08 -6.65
C VAL A 93 24.41 -15.45 -5.99
N ASP A 94 24.52 -15.15 -4.69
CA ASP A 94 25.60 -15.65 -3.84
C ASP A 94 25.22 -17.00 -3.16
N THR A 95 26.18 -17.61 -2.47
CA THR A 95 25.98 -18.88 -1.75
C THR A 95 24.84 -18.82 -0.74
N ARG A 96 24.63 -17.66 -0.09
CA ARG A 96 23.58 -17.48 0.91
C ARG A 96 22.20 -17.44 0.25
N ARG A 97 22.03 -16.67 -0.83
CA ARG A 97 20.79 -16.58 -1.59
C ARG A 97 20.43 -17.91 -2.23
N MET A 98 21.41 -18.62 -2.80
CA MET A 98 21.19 -19.96 -3.36
C MET A 98 20.65 -20.91 -2.29
N LYS A 99 21.29 -20.96 -1.12
CA LYS A 99 20.84 -21.80 0.00
C LYS A 99 19.41 -21.47 0.44
N ILE A 100 19.06 -20.19 0.60
CA ILE A 100 17.70 -19.77 0.98
C ILE A 100 16.68 -20.20 -0.09
N TRP A 101 17.03 -20.06 -1.38
CA TRP A 101 16.17 -20.46 -2.48
C TRP A 101 15.94 -21.97 -2.52
N GLU A 102 17.01 -22.78 -2.40
CA GLU A 102 16.91 -24.24 -2.36
C GLU A 102 16.07 -24.72 -1.17
N GLU A 103 16.31 -24.18 0.02
CA GLU A 103 15.51 -24.49 1.22
C GLU A 103 14.04 -24.09 1.09
N ALA A 104 13.76 -22.98 0.41
CA ALA A 104 12.38 -22.53 0.17
C ALA A 104 11.68 -23.38 -0.89
N ARG A 105 12.40 -23.77 -1.95
CA ARG A 105 11.90 -24.63 -3.02
C ARG A 105 11.66 -26.07 -2.55
N ALA A 106 12.51 -26.59 -1.66
CA ALA A 106 12.37 -27.94 -1.11
C ALA A 106 11.23 -28.06 -0.08
N ARG A 107 10.71 -26.93 0.44
CA ARG A 107 9.60 -26.97 1.40
C ARG A 107 8.34 -27.46 0.70
N PRO A 108 7.72 -28.56 1.17
CA PRO A 108 6.48 -29.03 0.58
C PRO A 108 5.44 -27.92 0.65
N ALA A 109 4.72 -27.72 -0.45
CA ALA A 109 3.57 -26.82 -0.49
C ALA A 109 2.59 -27.29 0.58
N ARG A 110 2.61 -26.67 1.76
CA ARG A 110 1.47 -26.75 2.68
C ARG A 110 0.45 -25.81 2.08
N PRO A 111 -0.60 -26.31 1.41
CA PRO A 111 -1.58 -25.41 0.83
C PRO A 111 -2.22 -24.68 2.00
N ALA A 112 -1.92 -23.40 2.16
CA ALA A 112 -2.81 -22.53 2.90
C ALA A 112 -4.18 -22.66 2.22
N PRO A 113 -5.28 -22.86 2.98
CA PRO A 113 -6.60 -23.05 2.39
C PRO A 113 -6.88 -21.96 1.34
N GLY A 114 -7.10 -22.37 0.09
CA GLY A 114 -7.40 -21.46 -1.03
C GLY A 114 -6.23 -21.00 -1.90
N TRP A 115 -4.97 -21.32 -1.56
CA TRP A 115 -3.80 -20.81 -2.31
C TRP A 115 -3.26 -21.74 -3.41
N GLY A 116 -3.70 -23.00 -3.44
CA GLY A 116 -3.23 -24.00 -4.41
C GLY A 116 -1.75 -24.35 -4.27
N PRO A 117 -1.20 -25.18 -5.18
CA PRO A 117 0.24 -25.45 -5.21
C PRO A 117 1.01 -24.16 -5.55
N HIS A 118 2.26 -24.07 -5.08
CA HIS A 118 3.19 -23.06 -5.58
C HIS A 118 4.06 -23.69 -6.67
N ASN A 119 4.24 -22.99 -7.77
CA ASN A 119 4.93 -23.51 -8.95
C ASN A 119 6.39 -23.09 -9.03
N ALA A 120 6.71 -21.92 -8.48
CA ALA A 120 8.01 -21.30 -8.57
C ALA A 120 8.37 -20.65 -7.24
N THR A 121 9.67 -20.52 -6.98
CA THR A 121 10.20 -19.81 -5.82
C THR A 121 11.13 -18.72 -6.32
N GLY A 122 10.89 -17.49 -5.88
CA GLY A 122 11.79 -16.35 -6.06
C GLY A 122 12.38 -15.90 -4.73
N LEU A 123 13.22 -14.87 -4.79
CA LEU A 123 13.74 -14.16 -3.62
C LEU A 123 13.42 -12.66 -3.73
N ILE A 124 13.19 -12.04 -2.58
CA ILE A 124 13.07 -10.59 -2.45
C ILE A 124 14.16 -10.12 -1.50
N ASP A 125 14.93 -9.16 -1.98
CA ASP A 125 15.90 -8.42 -1.19
C ASP A 125 15.26 -7.11 -0.76
N PHE A 126 14.84 -7.01 0.50
CA PHE A 126 14.34 -5.76 1.06
C PHE A 126 15.51 -4.88 1.51
N HIS A 127 15.64 -3.73 0.86
CA HIS A 127 16.61 -2.70 1.18
C HIS A 127 15.90 -1.57 1.91
N MET A 128 16.27 -1.31 3.17
CA MET A 128 15.71 -0.17 3.90
C MET A 128 16.58 1.06 3.70
N GLU A 129 15.96 2.18 3.35
CA GLU A 129 16.62 3.47 3.17
C GLU A 129 17.51 3.82 4.37
N GLY A 130 18.69 4.38 4.06
CA GLY A 130 19.70 4.75 5.04
C GLY A 130 20.37 3.57 5.73
N THR A 131 20.31 2.36 5.17
CA THR A 131 21.07 1.20 5.65
C THR A 131 21.60 0.33 4.52
N ASP A 132 22.73 -0.31 4.78
CA ASP A 132 23.28 -1.38 3.94
C ASP A 132 22.69 -2.76 4.28
N GLN A 133 21.72 -2.80 5.20
CA GLN A 133 21.12 -4.06 5.63
C GLN A 133 20.09 -4.53 4.61
N VAL A 134 20.28 -5.78 4.17
CA VAL A 134 19.37 -6.46 3.26
C VAL A 134 18.69 -7.61 3.99
N VAL A 135 17.35 -7.61 3.96
CA VAL A 135 16.56 -8.73 4.44
C VAL A 135 16.12 -9.55 3.24
N ILE A 136 16.66 -10.76 3.13
CA ILE A 136 16.35 -11.70 2.04
C ILE A 136 15.18 -12.56 2.47
N MET A 137 14.11 -12.58 1.68
CA MET A 137 12.92 -13.37 1.94
C MET A 137 12.53 -14.19 0.72
N PRO A 138 12.28 -15.50 0.86
CA PRO A 138 11.75 -16.30 -0.25
C PRO A 138 10.29 -15.92 -0.54
N ILE A 139 9.92 -15.97 -1.80
CA ILE A 139 8.55 -15.77 -2.28
C ILE A 139 8.09 -16.98 -3.09
N ASN A 140 7.13 -17.72 -2.54
CA ASN A 140 6.56 -18.89 -3.20
C ASN A 140 5.37 -18.44 -4.06
N ILE A 141 5.49 -18.63 -5.37
CA ILE A 141 4.56 -18.12 -6.36
C ILE A 141 3.41 -19.11 -6.54
N HIS A 142 2.24 -18.71 -6.07
CA HIS A 142 1.01 -19.49 -6.13
C HIS A 142 0.28 -19.35 -7.46
N ASP A 143 -0.43 -20.41 -7.87
CA ASP A 143 -1.31 -20.40 -9.06
C ASP A 143 -2.32 -19.26 -9.04
N ALA A 144 -2.90 -18.97 -7.88
CA ALA A 144 -3.86 -17.88 -7.72
C ALA A 144 -3.24 -16.52 -8.07
N ALA A 145 -2.00 -16.27 -7.62
CA ALA A 145 -1.29 -15.05 -7.95
C ALA A 145 -0.95 -14.96 -9.44
N ILE A 146 -0.61 -16.07 -10.09
CA ILE A 146 -0.39 -16.13 -11.55
C ILE A 146 -1.68 -15.81 -12.31
N ARG A 147 -2.83 -16.36 -11.90
CA ARG A 147 -4.13 -16.05 -12.51
C ARG A 147 -4.47 -14.57 -12.36
N CYS A 148 -4.33 -14.01 -11.16
CA CYS A 148 -4.54 -12.57 -10.94
C CYS A 148 -3.59 -11.72 -11.78
N ALA A 149 -2.32 -12.11 -11.89
CA ALA A 149 -1.33 -11.42 -12.71
C ALA A 149 -1.51 -11.63 -14.22
N ARG A 150 -2.45 -12.45 -14.69
CA ARG A 150 -2.83 -12.50 -16.11
C ARG A 150 -3.86 -11.43 -16.46
N LEU A 151 -4.64 -10.96 -15.49
CA LEU A 151 -5.63 -9.90 -15.71
C LEU A 151 -4.92 -8.62 -16.14
N GLU A 152 -5.24 -8.11 -17.33
CA GLU A 152 -4.66 -6.86 -17.85
C GLU A 152 -5.07 -5.64 -17.02
N ILE A 153 -6.27 -5.70 -16.43
CA ILE A 153 -6.86 -4.64 -15.62
C ILE A 153 -6.85 -5.09 -14.15
N PHE A 154 -6.26 -4.26 -13.30
CA PHE A 154 -6.17 -4.45 -11.84
C PHE A 154 -7.49 -4.03 -11.16
N GLY A 155 -8.12 -3.00 -11.71
CA GLY A 155 -9.39 -2.43 -11.29
C GLY A 155 -9.70 -1.19 -12.11
N SER A 156 -10.75 -0.47 -11.76
CA SER A 156 -11.10 0.82 -12.37
C SER A 156 -11.15 1.92 -11.31
N MET A 157 -10.82 3.14 -11.71
CA MET A 157 -10.84 4.33 -10.87
C MET A 157 -11.62 5.43 -11.55
N GLU A 158 -12.51 6.07 -10.79
CA GLU A 158 -13.13 7.32 -11.22
C GLU A 158 -12.05 8.40 -11.37
N ASN A 159 -12.08 9.11 -12.51
CA ASN A 159 -11.15 10.19 -12.81
C ASN A 159 -11.40 11.41 -11.89
N ALA A 160 -10.55 12.44 -12.02
CA ALA A 160 -10.65 13.63 -11.17
C ALA A 160 -11.93 14.45 -11.39
N THR A 161 -12.57 14.33 -12.55
CA THR A 161 -13.82 15.05 -12.87
C THR A 161 -15.07 14.31 -12.39
N GLY A 162 -14.95 13.02 -12.06
CA GLY A 162 -16.09 12.18 -11.70
C GLY A 162 -16.88 11.67 -12.90
N GLU A 163 -16.43 11.98 -14.13
CA GLU A 163 -17.21 11.74 -15.34
C GLU A 163 -16.91 10.38 -15.97
N GLU A 164 -15.71 9.84 -15.73
CA GLU A 164 -15.27 8.60 -16.35
C GLU A 164 -14.55 7.68 -15.38
N PHE A 165 -14.69 6.37 -15.61
CA PHE A 165 -13.85 5.37 -14.99
C PHE A 165 -12.68 5.04 -15.92
N VAL A 166 -11.47 5.10 -15.38
CA VAL A 166 -10.23 4.73 -16.05
C VAL A 166 -9.80 3.36 -15.55
N ASP A 167 -9.55 2.45 -16.49
CA ASP A 167 -8.98 1.14 -16.18
C ASP A 167 -7.53 1.28 -15.72
N ILE A 168 -7.22 0.61 -14.61
CA ILE A 168 -5.88 0.57 -14.05
C ILE A 168 -5.19 -0.66 -14.59
N PRO A 169 -4.07 -0.52 -15.32
CA PRO A 169 -3.37 -1.69 -15.80
C PRO A 169 -2.70 -2.43 -14.65
N THR A 170 -2.69 -3.76 -14.71
CA THR A 170 -1.97 -4.61 -13.75
C THR A 170 -0.47 -4.58 -14.05
N THR A 171 0.19 -3.48 -13.69
CA THR A 171 1.64 -3.32 -13.78
C THR A 171 2.28 -3.53 -12.39
N PRO A 172 3.59 -3.83 -12.32
CA PRO A 172 4.30 -3.87 -11.05
C PRO A 172 4.14 -2.56 -10.28
N TYR A 173 4.19 -1.42 -10.98
CA TYR A 173 4.02 -0.09 -10.39
C TYR A 173 2.69 0.03 -9.64
N TYR A 174 1.57 -0.28 -10.29
CA TYR A 174 0.26 -0.17 -9.65
C TYR A 174 0.05 -1.16 -8.50
N CYS A 175 0.70 -2.33 -8.53
CA CYS A 175 0.70 -3.24 -7.38
C CYS A 175 1.39 -2.60 -6.17
N LEU A 176 2.53 -1.91 -6.37
CA LEU A 176 3.20 -1.20 -5.28
C LEU A 176 2.39 0.01 -4.79
N CYS A 177 1.73 0.75 -5.69
CA CYS A 177 0.81 1.83 -5.31
C CYS A 177 -0.31 1.31 -4.41
N ALA A 178 -0.92 0.17 -4.77
CA ALA A 178 -1.97 -0.46 -3.97
C ALA A 178 -1.48 -0.87 -2.56
N ILE A 179 -0.25 -1.39 -2.44
CA ILE A 179 0.37 -1.68 -1.13
C ILE A 179 0.50 -0.39 -0.31
N ASN A 180 1.08 0.66 -0.89
CA ASN A 180 1.32 1.92 -0.20
C ASN A 180 0.02 2.59 0.26
N VAL A 181 -1.04 2.54 -0.56
CA VAL A 181 -2.37 3.01 -0.17
C VAL A 181 -2.95 2.16 0.96
N HIS A 182 -2.83 0.83 0.90
CA HIS A 182 -3.30 -0.04 1.98
C HIS A 182 -2.64 0.30 3.32
N ILE A 183 -1.32 0.56 3.33
CA ILE A 183 -0.59 0.97 4.54
C ILE A 183 -1.06 2.35 5.03
N ARG A 184 -1.29 3.29 4.11
CA ARG A 184 -1.74 4.65 4.45
C ARG A 184 -3.15 4.65 5.04
N ASP A 185 -4.06 3.90 4.44
CA ASP A 185 -5.47 3.80 4.85
C ASP A 185 -5.65 3.04 6.19
N ASP A 186 -4.62 2.33 6.66
CA ASP A 186 -4.58 1.71 7.98
C ASP A 186 -4.37 2.75 9.10
N ILE A 187 -5.38 3.59 9.30
CA ILE A 187 -5.41 4.67 10.31
C ILE A 187 -5.22 4.10 11.73
N ASN A 188 -5.72 2.89 11.96
CA ASN A 188 -5.66 2.19 13.26
C ASN A 188 -4.34 1.44 13.48
N ASN A 189 -3.40 1.50 12.53
CA ASN A 189 -2.10 0.80 12.59
C ASN A 189 -2.21 -0.71 12.87
N GLN A 190 -3.24 -1.37 12.32
CA GLN A 190 -3.45 -2.81 12.47
C GLN A 190 -2.33 -3.63 11.82
N THR A 191 -1.77 -3.14 10.72
CA THR A 191 -0.62 -3.73 10.01
C THR A 191 0.69 -3.53 10.76
N ARG A 192 0.74 -2.61 11.74
CA ARG A 192 1.93 -2.23 12.51
C ARG A 192 3.09 -1.74 11.63
N LEU A 193 2.75 -1.17 10.46
CA LEU A 193 3.71 -0.60 9.52
C LEU A 193 3.91 0.92 9.70
N ARG A 194 3.27 1.51 10.72
CA ARG A 194 3.60 2.86 11.20
C ARG A 194 4.68 2.80 12.28
N SER A 195 5.72 3.60 12.10
CA SER A 195 6.87 3.69 13.00
C SER A 195 7.16 5.14 13.34
N HIS A 196 8.02 5.36 14.34
CA HIS A 196 8.58 6.68 14.54
C HIS A 196 9.54 7.03 13.38
N MET A 197 9.44 8.26 12.85
CA MET A 197 10.38 8.85 11.91
C MET A 197 11.11 10.00 12.60
N SER A 198 12.44 9.90 12.62
CA SER A 198 13.31 10.86 13.28
C SER A 198 13.41 12.19 12.53
N LYS A 199 13.91 13.22 13.23
CA LYS A 199 14.23 14.53 12.63
C LYS A 199 15.20 14.40 11.45
N ASP A 200 16.22 13.56 11.59
CA ASP A 200 17.27 13.42 10.58
C ASP A 200 16.73 12.73 9.32
N GLU A 201 15.79 11.78 9.47
CA GLU A 201 15.08 11.21 8.33
C GLU A 201 14.18 12.23 7.63
N LEU A 202 13.58 13.18 8.37
CA LEU A 202 12.79 14.28 7.77
C LEU A 202 13.65 15.22 6.92
N CYS A 203 14.94 15.37 7.24
CA CYS A 203 15.86 16.21 6.47
C CYS A 203 15.99 15.77 5.01
N LYS A 204 15.64 14.53 4.65
CA LYS A 204 15.63 14.06 3.25
C LYS A 204 14.63 14.82 2.36
N TYR A 205 13.61 15.45 2.93
CA TYR A 205 12.66 16.29 2.19
C TYR A 205 13.01 17.77 2.20
N TRP A 206 13.98 18.17 3.02
CA TRP A 206 14.41 19.55 3.12
C TRP A 206 15.46 19.85 2.04
N LYS A 207 15.11 20.78 1.14
CA LYS A 207 15.99 21.47 0.18
C LYS A 207 17.49 21.50 0.55
N LYS A 208 18.27 20.61 -0.07
CA LYS A 208 19.56 20.99 -0.68
C LYS A 208 19.32 21.03 -2.19
N SER A 209 19.30 22.24 -2.76
CA SER A 209 19.45 22.67 -4.18
C SER A 209 18.81 21.88 -5.33
N ASP A 210 18.74 20.56 -5.27
CA ASP A 210 18.20 19.69 -6.30
C ASP A 210 17.04 18.92 -5.69
N LEU A 211 15.83 19.47 -5.83
CA LEU A 211 14.62 18.66 -5.74
C LEU A 211 14.63 17.71 -6.97
N HIS A 212 15.52 16.72 -6.94
CA HIS A 212 15.69 15.76 -8.02
C HIS A 212 14.32 15.11 -8.27
N ARG A 213 13.96 14.89 -9.54
CA ARG A 213 12.75 14.16 -9.95
C ARG A 213 12.51 12.91 -9.09
N HIS A 214 13.60 12.28 -8.67
CA HIS A 214 13.64 11.16 -7.75
C HIS A 214 12.95 11.41 -6.39
N HIS A 215 13.06 12.59 -5.78
CA HIS A 215 12.35 12.92 -4.52
C HIS A 215 10.83 12.98 -4.68
N LEU A 216 10.35 13.28 -5.90
CA LEU A 216 8.92 13.25 -6.22
C LEU A 216 8.45 11.84 -6.59
N GLU A 217 9.32 11.04 -7.22
CA GLU A 217 9.13 9.58 -7.31
C GLU A 217 9.13 8.94 -5.91
N MET A 218 9.79 9.58 -4.93
CA MET A 218 9.76 9.21 -3.51
C MET A 218 8.54 9.73 -2.75
N LEU A 219 7.66 10.56 -3.33
CA LEU A 219 6.38 10.83 -2.67
C LEU A 219 5.62 9.51 -2.53
N PRO A 220 4.96 9.28 -1.40
CA PRO A 220 4.32 8.00 -1.15
C PRO A 220 3.26 7.82 -2.24
N MET A 221 3.46 6.81 -3.11
CA MET A 221 2.74 6.66 -4.37
C MET A 221 1.23 6.86 -4.18
N THR A 222 0.73 8.04 -4.55
CA THR A 222 -0.68 8.30 -4.78
C THR A 222 -0.93 8.02 -6.25
N PHE A 223 -2.09 7.48 -6.60
CA PHE A 223 -2.48 7.15 -7.97
C PHE A 223 -2.65 8.39 -8.89
N THR A 224 -2.11 9.52 -8.49
CA THR A 224 -2.05 10.75 -9.27
C THR A 224 -0.84 10.70 -10.17
N GLU A 225 -1.06 10.48 -11.47
CA GLU A 225 -0.12 10.97 -12.47
C GLU A 225 0.02 12.48 -12.27
N ILE A 226 1.17 12.92 -11.74
CA ILE A 226 1.50 14.34 -11.74
C ILE A 226 1.83 14.69 -13.19
N ALA A 227 0.82 15.12 -13.94
CA ALA A 227 1.01 15.70 -15.26
C ALA A 227 1.73 17.05 -15.10
N TRP A 228 2.97 17.12 -15.57
CA TRP A 228 3.78 18.33 -15.52
C TRP A 228 3.32 19.30 -16.61
N SER A 229 2.68 20.39 -16.20
CA SER A 229 2.48 21.57 -17.07
C SER A 229 3.60 22.59 -16.80
N ASN A 230 3.95 23.43 -17.79
CA ASN A 230 4.93 24.53 -17.63
C ASN A 230 4.46 25.68 -16.71
N ARG A 231 3.52 25.42 -15.80
CA ARG A 231 2.98 26.34 -14.79
C ARG A 231 3.09 25.67 -13.42
N PRO A 232 3.16 26.43 -12.31
CA PRO A 232 3.34 25.87 -10.96
C PRO A 232 2.37 24.71 -10.71
N PRO A 233 2.81 23.63 -10.06
CA PRO A 233 2.02 22.41 -9.93
C PRO A 233 0.80 22.70 -9.03
N TYR A 234 -0.34 22.95 -9.65
CA TYR A 234 -1.62 22.80 -8.97
C TYR A 234 -1.87 21.30 -8.85
N VAL A 235 -1.87 20.79 -7.62
CA VAL A 235 -2.30 19.42 -7.32
C VAL A 235 -3.82 19.35 -7.51
N HIS A 236 -4.27 19.31 -8.76
CA HIS A 236 -5.65 18.98 -9.11
C HIS A 236 -5.78 17.46 -9.15
N SER A 237 -5.85 16.83 -7.98
CA SER A 237 -6.69 15.65 -7.72
C SER A 237 -6.30 15.01 -6.38
N LEU A 238 -7.15 15.22 -5.38
CA LEU A 238 -7.40 14.17 -4.39
C LEU A 238 -8.58 13.36 -4.93
N SER A 239 -8.40 12.66 -6.05
CA SER A 239 -9.38 11.62 -6.38
C SER A 239 -9.25 10.57 -5.29
N ARG A 240 -10.34 10.34 -4.56
CA ARG A 240 -10.47 9.24 -3.62
C ARG A 240 -11.13 8.08 -4.34
N PRO A 241 -10.41 7.06 -4.79
CA PRO A 241 -11.04 5.79 -5.09
C PRO A 241 -10.59 4.75 -4.07
N TRP A 242 -11.50 3.88 -3.61
CA TRP A 242 -11.33 2.42 -3.62
C TRP A 242 -12.62 1.75 -3.10
N HIS A 243 -13.22 0.95 -3.97
CA HIS A 243 -14.13 -0.16 -3.66
C HIS A 243 -13.44 -1.52 -3.95
N ILE A 244 -12.13 -1.65 -3.66
CA ILE A 244 -11.34 -2.87 -3.98
C ILE A 244 -11.08 -3.77 -2.76
N ILE A 245 -11.58 -3.43 -1.58
CA ILE A 245 -11.49 -4.34 -0.43
C ILE A 245 -12.87 -4.97 -0.20
N PRO A 246 -13.12 -6.22 -0.66
CA PRO A 246 -14.42 -6.87 -0.48
C PRO A 246 -14.86 -7.03 0.99
N ASN A 247 -13.99 -6.74 1.96
CA ASN A 247 -14.27 -6.88 3.39
C ASN A 247 -14.14 -5.60 4.24
N LEU A 248 -13.78 -4.45 3.67
CA LEU A 248 -13.84 -3.17 4.39
C LEU A 248 -15.19 -2.51 4.10
N LYS A 249 -16.23 -2.96 4.80
CA LYS A 249 -17.49 -2.20 4.90
C LYS A 249 -17.16 -0.84 5.52
N ARG A 250 -16.89 0.18 4.69
CA ARG A 250 -17.04 1.57 5.13
C ARG A 250 -18.51 1.74 5.50
N ARG A 251 -18.82 1.81 6.80
CA ARG A 251 -20.03 2.50 7.24
C ARG A 251 -19.86 3.94 6.78
N SER A 252 -20.52 4.33 5.70
CA SER A 252 -20.54 5.73 5.32
C SER A 252 -21.27 6.48 6.43
N LYS A 253 -20.67 7.56 6.93
CA LYS A 253 -21.29 8.45 7.92
C LYS A 253 -22.66 8.94 7.43
N ALA A 254 -22.82 9.13 6.12
CA ALA A 254 -24.10 9.43 5.47
C ALA A 254 -25.17 8.34 5.67
N LYS A 255 -24.81 7.05 5.78
CA LYS A 255 -25.74 5.96 6.10
C LYS A 255 -26.07 5.89 7.59
N GLU A 256 -25.16 6.32 8.47
CA GLU A 256 -25.43 6.47 9.90
C GLU A 256 -26.37 7.67 10.15
N ASP A 257 -26.12 8.81 9.49
CA ASP A 257 -26.98 9.99 9.56
C ASP A 257 -28.37 9.69 8.98
N THR A 258 -28.49 8.98 7.84
CA THR A 258 -29.82 8.61 7.32
C THR A 258 -30.52 7.53 8.14
N LEU A 259 -29.79 6.62 8.80
CA LEU A 259 -30.39 5.60 9.66
C LEU A 259 -30.81 6.19 11.01
N GLU A 260 -30.01 7.08 11.59
CA GLU A 260 -30.39 7.86 12.78
C GLU A 260 -31.57 8.76 12.48
N ASP A 261 -31.59 9.46 11.34
CA ASP A 261 -32.70 10.33 10.95
C ASP A 261 -33.98 9.54 10.65
N ARG A 262 -33.87 8.33 10.07
CA ARG A 262 -34.99 7.39 9.94
C ARG A 262 -35.50 6.92 11.29
N ASN A 263 -34.61 6.51 12.19
CA ASN A 263 -34.98 6.04 13.53
C ASN A 263 -35.59 7.16 14.39
N ARG A 264 -35.16 8.42 14.18
CA ARG A 264 -35.75 9.61 14.81
C ARG A 264 -37.17 9.85 14.30
N ARG A 265 -37.38 9.79 12.98
CA ARG A 265 -38.71 9.93 12.36
C ARG A 265 -39.65 8.79 12.75
N GLN A 266 -39.15 7.56 12.84
CA GLN A 266 -39.92 6.40 13.29
C GLN A 266 -40.34 6.57 14.75
N LYS A 267 -39.44 6.98 15.65
CA LYS A 267 -39.79 7.27 17.06
C LYS A 267 -40.81 8.41 17.21
N ILE A 268 -40.78 9.42 16.33
CA ILE A 268 -41.78 10.49 16.32
C ILE A 268 -43.13 9.96 15.82
N ALA A 269 -43.15 9.14 14.77
CA ALA A 269 -44.36 8.52 14.25
C ALA A 269 -45.00 7.56 15.27
N ASP A 270 -44.18 6.74 15.94
CA ASP A 270 -44.62 5.78 16.96
C ASP A 270 -45.02 6.49 18.28
N GLY A 271 -44.43 7.66 18.56
CA GLY A 271 -44.73 8.49 19.73
C GLY A 271 -45.93 9.43 19.59
N GLN A 272 -46.51 9.58 18.39
CA GLN A 272 -47.69 10.41 18.15
C GLN A 272 -49.01 9.64 18.12
N TYR A 273 -48.99 8.31 18.15
CA TYR A 273 -50.20 7.49 18.31
C TYR A 273 -50.67 7.32 19.76
N GLY A 274 -49.92 7.83 20.74
CA GLY A 274 -50.24 7.68 22.17
C GLY A 274 -50.97 8.85 22.84
N GLN A 275 -51.35 9.92 22.13
CA GLN A 275 -51.91 11.13 22.77
C GLN A 275 -53.16 11.74 22.12
N LEU A 276 -53.87 11.01 21.25
CA LEU A 276 -55.14 11.48 20.68
C LEU A 276 -56.39 10.65 21.04
N GLU A 277 -56.29 9.66 21.94
CA GLU A 277 -57.45 8.86 22.40
C GLU A 277 -57.88 9.09 23.87
N SER A 278 -57.39 10.12 24.56
CA SER A 278 -57.76 10.36 25.97
C SER A 278 -58.43 11.70 26.29
N GLN A 279 -59.14 12.33 25.33
CA GLN A 279 -59.96 13.53 25.61
C GLN A 279 -61.36 13.53 24.96
N SER A 280 -62.01 12.37 24.79
CA SER A 280 -63.40 12.31 24.32
C SER A 280 -64.33 11.46 25.19
N LEU A 281 -64.10 11.38 26.51
CA LEU A 281 -65.07 10.88 27.48
C LEU A 281 -64.86 11.57 28.83
N GLN A 282 -65.43 12.76 29.00
CA GLN A 282 -65.99 13.24 30.26
C GLN A 282 -66.82 14.51 30.02
N TYR A 283 -68.05 14.48 30.55
CA TYR A 283 -69.20 15.40 30.46
C TYR A 283 -70.13 15.20 29.27
#